data_AF-A0A2E3NLZ2-F1
#
_entry.id   AF-A0A2E3NLZ2-F1
#
_cell.length_a   1.000
_cell.length_b   1.000
_cell.length_c   1.000
_cell.angle_alpha   90.00
_cell.angle_beta   90.00
_cell.angle_gamma   90.00
#
_symmetry.space_group_name_H-M   'P 1'
#
loop_
_entity.id
_entity.type
_entity.pdbx_description
1 polymer ?
#
loop_
_entity_poly.entity_id
_entity_poly.type
_entity_poly.pdbx_seq_one_letter_code
_entity_poly.pdbx_strand_id
1 'polypeptide(L)'
;IEAVTKNGVRTSDGREREVDLIVYATGFSATKYLSALDVTGRGGVHIDDAWSDGALAYLGATTAGFPNLFMLYGPNTNNGSILEMIEHQTNHVLLHVRRLAEEGLRWIDVRPEAQAAYNERVQDAIAAVDVWNHEVNGYYRSASGRVVTQWPFSMTDFKTMTEKIDPDAFEVG
;
A
#
# COMPACT_ATOMS: atom_id res chain seq x y z
N ILE A 1 -25.48 -14.24 9.41
CA ILE A 1 -25.25 -14.76 10.79
C ILE A 1 -25.86 -13.74 11.73
N GLU A 2 -26.64 -14.18 12.72
CA GLU A 2 -27.26 -13.28 13.70
C GLU A 2 -26.44 -13.17 14.97
N ALA A 3 -25.94 -14.31 15.48
CA ALA A 3 -25.11 -14.34 16.68
C ALA A 3 -24.22 -15.58 16.71
N VAL A 4 -23.07 -15.43 17.36
CA VAL A 4 -22.30 -16.56 17.92
C VAL A 4 -22.84 -16.80 19.32
N THR A 5 -23.27 -18.02 19.61
CA THR A 5 -23.79 -18.43 20.91
C THR A 5 -22.73 -19.23 21.68
N LYS A 6 -23.05 -19.64 22.91
CA LYS A 6 -22.19 -20.53 23.69
C LYS A 6 -21.92 -21.87 22.98
N ASN A 7 -22.89 -22.38 22.22
CA ASN A 7 -22.85 -23.73 21.65
C ASN A 7 -22.63 -23.74 20.13
N GLY A 8 -22.69 -22.58 19.46
CA GLY A 8 -22.45 -22.53 18.01
C GLY A 8 -22.86 -21.21 17.35
N VAL A 9 -23.44 -21.29 16.15
CA VAL A 9 -23.80 -20.12 15.33
C VAL A 9 -25.29 -20.12 15.02
N ARG A 10 -25.98 -19.02 15.35
CA ARG A 10 -27.37 -18.79 14.96
C ARG A 10 -27.43 -18.01 13.65
N THR A 11 -28.22 -18.51 12.71
CA THR A 11 -28.45 -17.82 11.42
C THR A 11 -29.88 -17.29 11.30
N SER A 12 -30.12 -16.50 10.26
CA SER A 12 -31.39 -15.78 10.05
C SER A 12 -32.61 -16.66 9.79
N ASP A 13 -32.42 -17.97 9.64
CA ASP A 13 -33.50 -18.96 9.64
C ASP A 13 -33.96 -19.35 11.05
N GLY A 14 -33.41 -18.70 12.09
CA GLY A 14 -33.68 -18.97 13.50
C GLY A 14 -33.01 -20.24 14.04
N ARG A 15 -32.26 -20.98 13.22
CA ARG A 15 -31.63 -22.25 13.61
C ARG A 15 -30.24 -22.03 14.18
N GLU A 16 -29.96 -22.74 15.27
CA GLU A 16 -28.64 -22.85 15.87
C GLU A 16 -27.91 -24.04 15.26
N ARG A 17 -26.70 -23.80 14.74
CA ARG A 17 -25.78 -24.84 14.26
C ARG A 17 -24.72 -25.03 15.32
N GLU A 18 -24.82 -26.11 16.09
CA GLU A 18 -23.84 -26.45 17.11
C GLU A 18 -22.50 -26.79 16.47
N VAL A 19 -21.42 -26.19 16.98
CA VAL A 19 -20.06 -26.40 16.52
C VAL A 19 -19.10 -26.30 17.70
N ASP A 20 -18.04 -27.12 17.67
CA ASP A 20 -16.99 -27.08 18.69
C ASP A 20 -15.87 -26.08 18.35
N LEU A 21 -15.80 -25.63 17.09
CA LEU A 21 -14.76 -24.75 16.57
C LEU A 21 -15.31 -23.77 15.51
N ILE A 22 -14.91 -22.51 15.60
CA ILE A 22 -15.15 -21.49 14.58
C ILE A 22 -13.80 -21.03 14.02
N VAL A 23 -13.63 -21.14 12.69
CA VAL A 23 -12.44 -20.66 11.98
C VAL A 23 -12.77 -19.35 11.29
N TYR A 24 -12.07 -18.28 11.66
CA TYR A 24 -12.19 -16.97 11.01
C TYR A 24 -11.29 -16.91 9.78
N ALA A 25 -11.82 -17.29 8.63
CA ALA A 25 -11.17 -17.15 7.32
C ALA A 25 -11.62 -15.85 6.61
N THR A 26 -11.72 -14.75 7.35
CA THR A 26 -12.29 -13.46 6.89
C THR A 26 -11.29 -12.53 6.18
N GLY A 27 -10.04 -12.97 6.02
CA GLY A 27 -8.98 -12.17 5.41
C GLY A 27 -8.44 -11.06 6.33
N PHE A 28 -7.96 -9.98 5.73
CA PHE A 28 -7.32 -8.84 6.39
C PHE A 28 -7.90 -7.50 5.90
N SER A 29 -7.60 -6.41 6.60
CA SER A 29 -7.86 -5.06 6.09
C SER A 29 -6.76 -4.67 5.08
N ALA A 30 -6.88 -5.18 3.85
CA ALA A 30 -5.82 -5.11 2.84
C ALA A 30 -5.51 -3.69 2.31
N THR A 31 -6.42 -2.73 2.54
CA THR A 31 -6.26 -1.33 2.14
C THR A 31 -5.80 -0.43 3.27
N LYS A 32 -5.69 -0.96 4.50
CA LYS A 32 -5.27 -0.22 5.69
C LYS A 32 -3.78 -0.44 5.96
N TYR A 33 -2.96 0.38 5.33
CA TYR A 33 -1.51 0.43 5.55
C TYR A 33 -1.16 1.13 6.87
N LEU A 34 0.03 0.83 7.41
CA LEU A 34 0.58 1.42 8.64
C LEU A 34 -0.38 1.42 9.86
N SER A 35 -1.36 0.52 9.89
CA SER A 35 -2.46 0.53 10.87
C SER A 35 -2.07 0.36 12.35
N ALA A 36 -0.80 0.01 12.61
CA ALA A 36 -0.23 -0.16 13.94
C ALA A 36 0.68 1.01 14.36
N LEU A 37 0.87 2.01 13.49
CA LEU A 37 1.74 3.15 13.72
C LEU A 37 0.91 4.43 13.67
N ASP A 38 1.22 5.36 14.56
CA ASP A 38 0.73 6.74 14.52
C ASP A 38 1.78 7.59 13.81
N VAL A 39 1.48 8.03 12.59
CA VAL A 39 2.46 8.67 11.69
C VAL A 39 1.99 10.07 11.32
N THR A 40 2.80 11.05 11.68
CA THR A 40 2.57 12.47 11.37
C THR A 40 3.73 13.00 10.51
N GLY A 41 3.39 13.61 9.39
CA GLY A 41 4.32 14.19 8.43
C GLY A 41 4.57 15.69 8.64
N ARG A 42 5.10 16.33 7.60
CA ARG A 42 5.37 17.77 7.57
C ARG A 42 4.08 18.56 7.78
N GLY A 43 4.19 19.69 8.48
CA GLY A 43 3.04 20.54 8.80
C GLY A 43 2.03 19.93 9.78
N GLY A 44 2.34 18.80 10.41
CA GLY A 44 1.44 18.13 11.36
C GLY A 44 0.34 17.29 10.71
N VAL A 45 0.47 16.97 9.41
CA VAL A 45 -0.52 16.17 8.68
C VAL A 45 -0.42 14.71 9.09
N HIS A 46 -1.53 14.12 9.52
CA HIS A 46 -1.59 12.69 9.86
C HIS A 46 -1.68 11.84 8.59
N ILE A 47 -1.08 10.65 8.59
CA ILE A 47 -1.02 9.78 7.40
C ILE A 47 -2.41 9.36 6.89
N ASP A 48 -3.35 9.10 7.82
CA ASP A 48 -4.73 8.74 7.44
C ASP A 48 -5.45 9.90 6.73
N ASP A 49 -5.12 11.16 7.05
CA ASP A 49 -5.67 12.33 6.37
C ASP A 49 -5.09 12.46 4.95
N ALA A 50 -3.77 12.26 4.83
CA ALA A 50 -3.08 12.26 3.54
C ALA A 50 -3.54 11.13 2.61
N TRP A 51 -4.01 10.01 3.18
CA TRP A 51 -4.52 8.84 2.46
C TRP A 51 -6.05 8.70 2.49
N SER A 52 -6.77 9.79 2.82
CA SER A 52 -8.23 9.78 2.95
C SER A 52 -8.96 9.34 1.67
N ASP A 53 -8.38 9.58 0.49
CA ASP A 53 -8.89 9.14 -0.81
C ASP A 53 -8.32 7.77 -1.27
N GLY A 54 -7.66 7.06 -0.36
CA GLY A 54 -6.92 5.82 -0.63
C GLY A 54 -5.41 6.02 -0.51
N ALA A 55 -4.72 4.99 -0.03
CA ALA A 55 -3.29 5.06 0.22
C ALA A 55 -2.49 5.21 -1.08
N LEU A 56 -1.54 6.15 -1.09
CA LEU A 56 -0.68 6.45 -2.23
C LEU A 56 0.78 6.49 -1.80
N ALA A 57 1.63 5.96 -2.68
CA ALA A 57 3.07 5.97 -2.49
C ALA A 57 3.76 6.03 -3.85
N TYR A 58 5.00 6.52 -3.87
CA TYR A 58 5.90 6.40 -5.00
C TYR A 58 6.71 5.09 -4.86
N LEU A 59 6.64 4.24 -5.88
CA LEU A 59 7.22 2.89 -5.91
C LEU A 59 6.81 2.01 -4.71
N GLY A 60 5.66 2.34 -4.08
CA GLY A 60 5.20 1.71 -2.85
C GLY A 60 6.13 1.84 -1.65
N ALA A 61 7.15 2.71 -1.73
CA ALA A 61 8.24 2.79 -0.77
C ALA A 61 8.31 4.13 -0.02
N THR A 62 7.82 5.22 -0.63
CA THR A 62 7.84 6.56 -0.03
C THR A 62 6.51 7.26 -0.25
N THR A 63 6.15 8.21 0.61
CA THR A 63 4.91 8.99 0.46
C THR A 63 5.15 10.47 0.74
N ALA A 64 4.65 11.33 -0.14
CA ALA A 64 4.97 12.76 -0.16
C ALA A 64 4.52 13.46 1.12
N GLY A 65 5.40 14.28 1.69
CA GLY A 65 5.13 15.01 2.94
C GLY A 65 5.57 14.24 4.20
N PHE A 66 6.10 13.03 4.05
CA PHE A 66 6.56 12.17 5.14
C PHE A 66 8.07 11.87 4.95
N PRO A 67 8.95 12.87 5.18
CA PRO A 67 10.38 12.72 4.94
C PRO A 67 10.97 11.60 5.77
N ASN A 68 11.90 10.84 5.17
CA ASN A 68 12.56 9.67 5.77
C ASN A 68 11.62 8.53 6.21
N LEU A 69 10.34 8.56 5.85
CA LEU A 69 9.44 7.42 6.02
C LEU A 69 9.58 6.49 4.80
N PHE A 70 10.13 5.30 5.04
CA PHE A 70 10.25 4.25 4.04
C PHE A 70 9.37 3.06 4.38
N MET A 71 8.73 2.48 3.36
CA MET A 71 7.85 1.33 3.48
C MET A 71 8.33 0.18 2.59
N LEU A 72 8.06 -1.04 3.02
CA LEU A 72 8.16 -2.23 2.19
C LEU A 72 6.75 -2.81 2.04
N TYR A 73 6.43 -3.26 0.84
CA TYR A 73 5.11 -3.75 0.47
C TYR A 73 3.97 -2.75 0.78
N GLY A 74 4.21 -1.47 0.45
CA GLY A 74 3.26 -0.39 0.63
C GLY A 74 2.14 -0.36 -0.44
N PRO A 75 1.50 0.80 -0.66
CA PRO A 75 0.48 0.93 -1.69
C PRO A 75 1.02 0.61 -3.09
N ASN A 76 0.19 -0.05 -3.92
CA ASN A 76 0.46 -0.41 -5.32
C ASN A 76 1.64 -1.38 -5.56
N THR A 77 1.82 -2.37 -4.67
CA THR A 77 2.94 -3.33 -4.73
C THR A 77 2.51 -4.80 -4.64
N ASN A 78 1.30 -5.16 -5.08
CA ASN A 78 0.86 -6.55 -5.08
C ASN A 78 0.79 -7.09 -6.51
N ASN A 79 1.78 -7.88 -6.91
CA ASN A 79 1.82 -8.70 -8.13
C ASN A 79 3.04 -9.64 -8.06
N GLY A 80 3.03 -10.77 -8.79
CA GLY A 80 4.18 -11.67 -8.87
C GLY A 80 4.66 -12.20 -7.52
N SER A 81 5.99 -12.24 -7.33
CA SER A 81 6.62 -12.66 -6.06
C SER A 81 6.74 -11.47 -5.12
N ILE A 82 6.01 -11.50 -4.00
CA ILE A 82 6.10 -10.48 -2.95
C ILE A 82 7.52 -10.41 -2.37
N LEU A 83 8.20 -11.55 -2.25
CA LEU A 83 9.59 -11.59 -1.77
C LEU A 83 10.53 -10.83 -2.70
N GLU A 84 10.42 -11.08 -4.01
CA GLU A 84 11.22 -10.37 -5.01
C GLU A 84 10.92 -8.86 -4.97
N MET A 85 9.65 -8.48 -4.81
CA MET A 85 9.28 -7.08 -4.71
C MET A 85 9.89 -6.39 -3.49
N ILE A 86 9.87 -7.06 -2.34
CA ILE A 86 10.48 -6.58 -1.10
C ILE A 86 12.01 -6.47 -1.26
N GLU A 87 12.67 -7.40 -1.94
CA GLU A 87 14.12 -7.32 -2.21
C GLU A 87 14.46 -6.09 -3.05
N HIS A 88 13.71 -5.82 -4.12
CA HIS A 88 13.89 -4.63 -4.96
C HIS A 88 13.62 -3.33 -4.18
N GLN A 89 12.54 -3.28 -3.38
CA GLN A 89 12.26 -2.12 -2.53
C GLN A 89 13.33 -1.91 -1.46
N THR A 90 13.81 -2.99 -0.84
CA THR A 90 14.89 -2.91 0.17
C THR A 90 16.14 -2.31 -0.45
N ASN A 91 16.54 -2.77 -1.63
CA ASN A 91 17.68 -2.21 -2.36
C ASN A 91 17.47 -0.72 -2.66
N HIS A 92 16.27 -0.34 -3.13
CA HIS A 92 15.94 1.06 -3.40
C HIS A 92 16.00 1.95 -2.15
N VAL A 93 15.44 1.50 -1.03
CA VAL A 93 15.49 2.21 0.25
C VAL A 93 16.94 2.35 0.72
N LEU A 94 17.77 1.33 0.56
CA LEU A 94 19.20 1.40 0.90
C LEU A 94 19.97 2.42 0.05
N LEU A 95 19.57 2.67 -1.21
CA LEU A 95 20.15 3.76 -2.01
C LEU A 95 19.89 5.12 -1.34
N HIS A 96 18.65 5.38 -0.90
CA HIS A 96 18.30 6.63 -0.21
C HIS A 96 19.01 6.77 1.13
N VAL A 97 19.09 5.69 1.92
CA VAL A 97 19.79 5.69 3.21
C VAL A 97 21.29 5.96 3.03
N ARG A 98 21.94 5.36 2.03
CA ARG A 98 23.34 5.66 1.69
C ARG A 98 23.50 7.11 1.26
N ARG A 99 22.61 7.62 0.42
CA ARG A 99 22.61 9.01 -0.03
C ARG A 99 22.51 9.98 1.14
N LEU A 100 21.59 9.76 2.08
CA LEU A 100 21.47 10.53 3.32
C LEU A 100 22.82 10.62 4.06
N ALA A 101 23.51 9.48 4.22
CA ALA A 101 24.77 9.41 4.94
C ALA A 101 25.96 10.03 4.18
N GLU A 102 26.09 9.75 2.88
CA GLU A 102 27.23 10.16 2.05
C GLU A 102 27.18 11.65 1.69
N GLU A 103 25.98 12.18 1.42
CA GLU A 103 25.77 13.59 1.08
C GLU A 103 25.55 14.49 2.32
N GLY A 104 25.40 13.89 3.51
CA GLY A 104 25.16 14.63 4.77
C GLY A 104 23.78 15.29 4.82
N LEU A 105 22.78 14.69 4.18
CA LEU A 105 21.41 15.18 4.14
C LEU A 105 20.68 14.85 5.44
N ARG A 106 19.81 15.74 5.91
CA ARG A 106 18.94 15.52 7.07
C ARG A 106 17.69 14.76 6.66
N TRP A 107 17.15 15.04 5.49
CA TRP A 107 15.94 14.41 5.01
C TRP A 107 15.90 14.26 3.50
N ILE A 108 15.15 13.25 3.07
CA ILE A 108 14.71 13.02 1.69
C ILE A 108 13.18 12.84 1.73
N ASP A 109 12.48 13.49 0.81
CA ASP A 109 11.05 13.30 0.61
C ASP A 109 10.72 13.21 -0.89
N VAL A 110 9.70 12.45 -1.23
CA VAL A 110 9.21 12.38 -2.61
C VAL A 110 8.39 13.63 -2.91
N ARG A 111 8.59 14.19 -4.09
CA ARG A 111 7.84 15.36 -4.55
C ARG A 111 6.36 14.99 -4.78
N PRO A 112 5.40 15.82 -4.33
CA PRO A 112 3.97 15.56 -4.55
C PRO A 112 3.62 15.32 -6.02
N GLU A 113 4.20 16.08 -6.95
CA GLU A 113 3.99 15.96 -8.38
C GLU A 113 4.51 14.63 -8.95
N ALA A 114 5.66 14.14 -8.47
CA ALA A 114 6.23 12.87 -8.91
C ALA A 114 5.39 11.69 -8.39
N GLN A 115 4.96 11.76 -7.12
CA GLN A 115 4.03 10.78 -6.56
C GLN A 115 2.70 10.78 -7.33
N ALA A 116 2.12 11.96 -7.60
CA ALA A 116 0.86 12.09 -8.30
C ALA A 116 0.95 11.49 -9.70
N ALA A 117 1.96 11.87 -10.50
CA ALA A 117 2.15 11.35 -11.85
C ALA A 117 2.39 9.83 -11.88
N TYR A 118 3.15 9.30 -10.92
CA TYR A 118 3.34 7.85 -10.78
C TYR A 118 2.02 7.13 -10.49
N ASN A 119 1.22 7.64 -9.54
CA ASN A 119 -0.06 7.01 -9.18
C ASN A 119 -1.12 7.19 -10.27
N GLU A 120 -1.14 8.34 -10.96
CA GLU A 120 -1.61 8.57 -12.35
C GLU A 120 -1.56 7.30 -13.21
N ARG A 121 -0.33 7.04 -13.66
CA ARG A 121 0.02 5.95 -14.56
C ARG A 121 -0.35 4.58 -14.02
N VAL A 122 -0.21 4.35 -12.71
CA VAL A 122 -0.59 3.08 -12.08
C VAL A 122 -2.09 2.87 -12.15
N GLN A 123 -2.90 3.88 -11.84
CA GLN A 123 -4.37 3.75 -11.88
C GLN A 123 -4.88 3.57 -13.32
N ASP A 124 -4.31 4.26 -14.30
CA ASP A 124 -4.65 4.05 -15.71
C ASP A 124 -4.37 2.61 -16.16
N ALA A 125 -3.23 2.06 -15.76
CA ALA A 125 -2.88 0.68 -16.08
C ALA A 125 -3.76 -0.33 -15.33
N ILE A 126 -4.13 -0.06 -14.08
CA ILE A 126 -5.12 -0.87 -13.34
C ILE A 126 -6.48 -0.84 -14.03
N ALA A 127 -6.92 0.33 -14.53
CA ALA A 127 -8.21 0.48 -15.22
C ALA A 127 -8.29 -0.38 -16.48
N ALA A 128 -7.15 -0.65 -17.13
CA ALA A 128 -7.05 -1.53 -18.29
C ALA A 128 -7.08 -3.05 -17.94
N VAL A 129 -7.11 -3.42 -16.66
CA VAL A 129 -7.16 -4.82 -16.20
C VAL A 129 -8.58 -5.17 -15.76
N ASP A 130 -9.37 -5.76 -16.68
CA ASP A 130 -10.79 -6.07 -16.47
C ASP A 130 -11.06 -6.87 -15.18
N VAL A 131 -10.22 -7.86 -14.88
CA VAL A 131 -10.42 -8.72 -13.70
C VAL A 131 -10.34 -7.95 -12.40
N TRP A 132 -9.51 -6.91 -12.31
CA TRP A 132 -9.42 -6.06 -11.10
C TRP A 132 -10.58 -5.07 -11.02
N ASN A 133 -11.27 -4.84 -12.14
CA ASN A 133 -12.40 -3.92 -12.24
C ASN A 133 -13.78 -4.55 -12.09
N HIS A 134 -13.86 -5.87 -11.99
CA HIS A 134 -15.13 -6.56 -11.78
C HIS A 134 -15.77 -6.21 -10.43
N GLU A 135 -17.10 -6.11 -10.40
CA GLU A 135 -17.92 -5.70 -9.24
C GLU A 135 -17.77 -6.56 -7.98
N VAL A 136 -17.15 -7.75 -8.09
CA VAL A 136 -16.95 -8.69 -6.97
C VAL A 136 -15.67 -8.40 -6.18
N ASN A 137 -14.81 -7.48 -6.64
CA ASN A 137 -13.49 -7.22 -6.06
C ASN A 137 -13.46 -6.01 -5.11
N GLY A 138 -14.25 -6.06 -4.04
CA GLY A 138 -14.25 -5.04 -2.97
C GLY A 138 -13.02 -5.09 -2.04
N TYR A 139 -12.35 -6.25 -1.93
CA TYR A 139 -11.27 -6.48 -0.97
C TYR A 139 -10.03 -5.59 -1.16
N TYR A 140 -9.76 -5.17 -2.40
CA TYR A 140 -8.59 -4.36 -2.77
C TYR A 140 -8.91 -2.87 -2.98
N ARG A 141 -10.18 -2.48 -2.83
CA ARG A 141 -10.65 -1.13 -3.07
C ARG A 141 -10.72 -0.33 -1.78
N SER A 142 -10.19 0.89 -1.84
CA SER A 142 -10.40 1.89 -0.80
C SER A 142 -11.83 2.43 -0.85
N ALA A 143 -12.23 3.22 0.15
CA ALA A 143 -13.55 3.83 0.21
C ALA A 143 -13.86 4.76 -0.98
N SER A 144 -12.83 5.31 -1.63
CA SER A 144 -12.99 6.11 -2.87
C SER A 144 -13.26 5.27 -4.12
N GLY A 145 -13.16 3.95 -4.01
CA GLY A 145 -13.25 3.02 -5.14
C GLY A 145 -11.93 2.71 -5.82
N ARG A 146 -10.84 3.44 -5.50
CA ARG A 146 -9.50 3.17 -6.05
C ARG A 146 -8.95 1.84 -5.58
N VAL A 147 -8.35 1.09 -6.49
CA VAL A 147 -7.56 -0.09 -6.15
C VAL A 147 -6.16 0.39 -5.73
N VAL A 148 -5.85 0.25 -4.45
CA VAL A 148 -4.62 0.82 -3.84
C VAL A 148 -3.55 -0.22 -3.55
N THR A 149 -3.82 -1.50 -3.87
CA THR A 149 -2.94 -2.61 -3.52
C THR A 149 -2.14 -3.13 -4.71
N GLN A 150 -2.72 -3.15 -5.90
CA GLN A 150 -2.20 -3.93 -7.04
C GLN A 150 -1.09 -3.21 -7.80
N TRP A 151 -0.15 -3.98 -8.34
CA TRP A 151 0.88 -3.51 -9.26
C TRP A 151 0.57 -4.01 -10.69
N PRO A 152 0.15 -3.15 -11.64
CA PRO A 152 -0.33 -3.58 -12.96
C PRO A 152 0.78 -3.98 -13.95
N PHE A 153 2.05 -3.70 -13.66
CA PHE A 153 3.16 -3.95 -14.58
C PHE A 153 3.96 -5.21 -14.18
N SER A 154 5.02 -5.52 -14.91
CA SER A 154 5.85 -6.70 -14.64
C SER A 154 6.82 -6.50 -13.47
N MET A 155 7.37 -7.59 -12.94
CA MET A 155 8.48 -7.52 -11.97
C MET A 155 9.76 -6.95 -12.59
N THR A 156 9.97 -7.14 -13.89
CA THR A 156 11.08 -6.52 -14.63
C THR A 156 10.95 -4.99 -14.65
N ASP A 157 9.73 -4.48 -14.86
CA ASP A 157 9.47 -3.03 -14.78
C ASP A 157 9.72 -2.52 -13.36
N PHE A 158 9.21 -3.25 -12.36
CA PHE A 158 9.41 -2.87 -10.96
C PHE A 158 10.89 -2.83 -10.57
N LYS A 159 11.67 -3.85 -10.93
CA LYS A 159 13.12 -3.89 -10.76
C LYS A 159 13.78 -2.68 -11.42
N THR A 160 13.48 -2.43 -12.70
CA THR A 160 14.06 -1.31 -13.45
C THR A 160 13.77 0.04 -12.80
N MET A 161 12.54 0.24 -12.31
CA MET A 161 12.12 1.49 -11.65
C MET A 161 12.76 1.68 -10.27
N THR A 162 13.15 0.60 -9.59
CA THR A 162 13.71 0.63 -8.23
C THR A 162 15.24 0.57 -8.20
N GLU A 163 15.89 0.18 -9.30
CA GLU A 163 17.35 0.05 -9.42
C GLU A 163 18.14 1.34 -9.15
N LYS A 164 17.54 2.51 -9.33
CA LYS A 164 18.19 3.81 -9.18
C LYS A 164 17.25 4.83 -8.55
N ILE A 165 17.82 5.87 -7.95
CA ILE A 165 17.06 7.04 -7.51
C ILE A 165 16.81 7.92 -8.74
N ASP A 166 15.55 8.27 -8.99
CA ASP A 166 15.19 9.36 -9.89
C ASP A 166 15.43 10.70 -9.17
N PRO A 167 16.45 11.49 -9.54
CA PRO A 167 16.78 12.72 -8.83
C PRO A 167 15.67 13.77 -8.93
N ASP A 168 14.86 13.74 -9.99
CA ASP A 168 13.78 14.71 -10.19
C ASP A 168 12.54 14.35 -9.37
N ALA A 169 12.41 13.10 -8.94
CA ALA A 169 11.29 12.65 -8.11
C ALA A 169 11.43 13.06 -6.63
N PHE A 170 12.62 13.46 -6.18
CA PHE A 170 12.89 13.71 -4.76
C PHE A 170 13.38 15.13 -4.48
N GLU A 171 13.04 15.62 -3.29
CA GLU A 171 13.64 16.79 -2.68
C GLU A 171 14.39 16.41 -1.40
N VAL A 172 15.41 17.20 -1.06
CA VAL A 172 16.34 16.92 0.02
C VAL A 172 16.67 18.20 0.79
N GLY A 173 17.11 18.06 2.04
CA GLY A 173 17.62 19.18 2.86
C GLY A 173 18.26 18.74 4.16
#